data_AF-A0A256J005-F1
#
_entry.id   AF-A0A256J005-F1
#
_cell.length_a   1.000
_cell.length_b   1.000
_cell.length_c   1.000
_cell.angle_alpha   90.00
_cell.angle_beta   90.00
_cell.angle_gamma   90.00
#
_symmetry.space_group_name_H-M   'P 1'
#
loop_
_entity.id
_entity.type
_entity.pdbx_description
1 polymer ?
#
loop_
_entity_poly.entity_id
_entity_poly.type
_entity_poly.pdbx_seq_one_letter_code
_entity_poly.pdbx_strand_id
1 'polypeptide(L)'
;MRFTRIVDGEATAYTVGVERLDPEAAPELESAGYRSPQLLYAIMTPGAVVTDYDVHRLARSLPGDADLVVDELRALDYDDLAEPDAPEVDP
;
A
#
# COMPACT_ATOMS: atom_id res chain seq x y z
N MET A 1 -7.67 1.78 6.08
CA MET A 1 -7.22 2.09 4.71
C MET A 1 -7.05 3.59 4.54
N ARG A 2 -5.82 4.05 4.26
CA ARG A 2 -5.46 5.47 4.08
C ARG A 2 -5.09 5.72 2.62
N PHE A 3 -5.46 6.89 2.09
CA PHE A 3 -5.23 7.21 0.67
C PHE A 3 -4.55 8.57 0.50
N THR A 4 -3.58 8.62 -0.42
CA THR A 4 -2.93 9.84 -0.89
C THR A 4 -3.07 9.96 -2.39
N ARG A 5 -3.32 11.18 -2.89
CA ARG A 5 -3.36 11.46 -4.33
C ARG A 5 -2.03 12.01 -4.79
N ILE A 6 -1.46 11.40 -5.82
CA ILE A 6 -0.23 11.81 -6.51
C ILE A 6 -0.63 12.31 -7.90
N VAL A 7 -0.05 13.43 -8.31
CA VAL A 7 -0.20 13.96 -9.66
C VAL A 7 1.20 14.01 -10.25
N ASP A 8 1.52 13.07 -11.13
CA ASP A 8 2.74 13.17 -11.92
C ASP A 8 2.49 14.23 -13.00
N GLY A 9 3.31 15.28 -13.01
CA GLY A 9 3.03 16.59 -13.59
C GLY A 9 2.70 16.64 -15.09
N GLU A 10 2.64 15.50 -15.78
CA GLU A 10 2.35 15.40 -17.21
C GLU A 10 0.96 14.85 -17.58
N ALA A 11 0.33 13.91 -16.84
CA ALA A 11 -1.01 13.41 -17.22
C ALA A 11 -1.70 12.44 -16.24
N THR A 12 -0.95 11.71 -15.41
CA THR A 12 -1.52 10.56 -14.68
C THR A 12 -1.73 10.92 -13.21
N ALA A 13 -3.00 10.91 -12.80
CA ALA A 13 -3.36 10.99 -11.38
C ALA A 13 -3.43 9.57 -10.82
N TYR A 14 -2.61 9.29 -9.81
CA TYR A 14 -2.65 8.07 -9.02
C TYR A 14 -3.28 8.38 -7.68
N THR A 15 -4.18 7.53 -7.20
CA THR A 15 -4.56 7.52 -5.79
C THR A 15 -3.99 6.27 -5.18
N VAL A 16 -3.00 6.44 -4.33
CA VAL A 16 -2.29 5.34 -3.67
C VAL A 16 -2.85 5.16 -2.27
N GLY A 17 -2.82 3.95 -1.75
CA GLY A 17 -3.24 3.67 -0.39
C GLY A 17 -2.64 2.39 0.14
N VAL A 18 -2.58 2.32 1.47
CA VAL A 18 -2.17 1.14 2.21
C VAL A 18 -3.29 0.71 3.13
N GLU A 19 -3.39 -0.60 3.31
CA GLU A 19 -4.29 -1.20 4.28
C GLU A 19 -3.56 -2.34 4.98
N ARG A 20 -3.52 -2.29 6.31
CA ARG A 20 -3.08 -3.43 7.10
C ARG A 20 -4.15 -4.51 7.05
N LEU A 21 -3.82 -5.62 6.41
CA LEU A 21 -4.72 -6.78 6.37
C LEU A 21 -4.50 -7.62 7.63
N ASP A 22 -5.60 -8.00 8.28
CA ASP A 22 -5.55 -8.99 9.34
C ASP A 22 -5.70 -10.39 8.73
N PRO A 23 -4.73 -11.31 8.91
CA PRO A 23 -4.86 -12.68 8.40
C PRO A 23 -6.08 -13.41 8.95
N GLU A 24 -6.56 -13.07 10.14
CA GLU A 24 -7.79 -13.65 10.70
C GLU A 24 -9.05 -13.08 10.03
N ALA A 25 -8.98 -11.86 9.49
CA ALA A 25 -10.09 -11.21 8.78
C ALA A 25 -10.19 -11.57 7.29
N ALA A 26 -9.14 -12.18 6.71
CA ALA A 26 -9.07 -12.54 5.29
C ALA A 26 -8.48 -13.95 5.05
N PRO A 27 -9.10 -15.02 5.58
CA PRO A 27 -8.58 -16.39 5.50
C PRO A 27 -8.44 -16.91 4.06
N GLU A 28 -9.22 -16.38 3.11
CA GLU A 28 -9.11 -16.72 1.68
C GLU A 28 -7.72 -16.40 1.08
N LEU A 29 -7.01 -15.43 1.65
CA LEU A 29 -5.69 -15.00 1.20
C LEU A 29 -4.56 -15.92 1.71
N GLU A 30 -4.83 -16.80 2.69
CA GLU A 30 -3.83 -17.77 3.16
C GLU A 30 -3.31 -18.66 2.03
N SER A 31 -4.21 -19.04 1.11
CA SER A 31 -3.93 -19.81 -0.10
C SER A 31 -2.91 -19.15 -1.02
N ALA A 32 -2.85 -17.81 -0.99
CA ALA A 32 -1.93 -16.99 -1.78
C ALA A 32 -0.60 -16.72 -1.04
N GLY A 33 -0.40 -17.33 0.14
CA GLY A 33 0.81 -17.18 0.96
C GLY A 33 0.69 -16.13 2.07
N TYR A 34 -0.49 -15.55 2.28
CA TYR A 34 -0.73 -14.55 3.33
C TYR A 34 -0.80 -15.22 4.71
N ARG A 35 0.24 -15.09 5.54
CA ARG A 35 0.32 -15.80 6.84
C ARG A 35 0.71 -14.92 8.04
N SER A 36 0.82 -13.62 7.81
CA SER A 36 1.21 -12.64 8.83
C SER A 36 0.51 -11.33 8.51
N PRO A 37 0.38 -10.40 9.46
CA PRO A 37 -0.01 -9.03 9.15
C PRO A 37 0.99 -8.45 8.13
N GLN A 38 0.50 -8.07 6.96
CA GLN A 38 1.26 -7.38 5.91
C GLN A 38 0.38 -6.25 5.38
N LEU A 39 1.02 -5.21 4.84
CA LEU A 39 0.28 -4.14 4.18
C LEU A 39 -0.10 -4.59 2.77
N LEU A 40 -1.36 -4.40 2.43
CA LEU A 40 -1.86 -4.43 1.07
C LEU A 40 -1.69 -3.04 0.47
N TYR A 41 -0.92 -2.95 -0.61
CA TYR A 41 -0.77 -1.73 -1.39
C TYR A 41 -1.87 -1.68 -2.45
N ALA A 42 -2.50 -0.52 -2.60
CA ALA A 42 -3.56 -0.28 -3.56
C ALA A 42 -3.29 1.00 -4.35
N ILE A 43 -3.44 0.93 -5.67
CA ILE A 43 -3.30 2.08 -6.56
C ILE A 43 -4.50 2.15 -7.49
N MET A 44 -5.18 3.30 -7.47
CA MET A 44 -6.26 3.62 -8.38
C MET A 44 -5.75 4.58 -9.46
N THR A 45 -6.01 4.21 -10.70
CA THR A 45 -5.75 5.02 -11.92
C THR A 45 -7.08 5.26 -12.65
N PRO A 46 -7.15 6.18 -13.63
CA PRO A 46 -8.39 6.48 -14.36
C PRO A 46 -9.04 5.29 -15.12
N GLY A 47 -8.37 4.14 -15.22
CA GLY A 47 -8.90 2.96 -15.91
C GLY A 47 -8.71 1.63 -15.18
N ALA A 48 -8.02 1.59 -14.04
CA ALA A 48 -7.73 0.35 -13.33
C ALA A 48 -7.45 0.58 -11.84
N VAL A 49 -7.75 -0.45 -11.04
CA VAL A 49 -7.25 -0.59 -9.67
C VAL A 49 -6.26 -1.74 -9.67
N VAL A 50 -5.06 -1.49 -9.16
CA VAL A 50 -3.99 -2.48 -9.02
C VAL A 50 -3.70 -2.63 -7.55
N THR A 51 -3.74 -3.86 -7.05
CA THR A 51 -3.43 -4.19 -5.66
C THR A 51 -2.40 -5.31 -5.60
N ASP A 52 -1.42 -5.18 -4.71
CA ASP A 52 -0.42 -6.21 -4.46
C ASP A 52 0.19 -6.00 -3.06
N TYR A 53 0.76 -7.06 -2.48
CA TYR A 53 1.52 -6.99 -1.23
C TYR A 53 3.01 -6.72 -1.50
N ASP A 54 3.47 -6.88 -2.74
CA ASP A 54 4.83 -6.55 -3.17
C ASP A 54 4.84 -5.22 -3.92
N VAL A 55 5.41 -4.19 -3.28
CA VAL A 55 5.51 -2.83 -3.84
C VAL A 55 6.28 -2.79 -5.17
N HIS A 56 7.26 -3.66 -5.38
CA HIS A 56 8.01 -3.72 -6.63
C HIS A 56 7.21 -4.39 -7.75
N ARG A 57 6.39 -5.39 -7.41
CA ARG A 57 5.48 -6.03 -8.37
C ARG A 57 4.32 -5.12 -8.76
N LEU A 58 3.80 -4.39 -7.79
CA LEU A 58 2.81 -3.33 -7.97
C LEU A 58 3.33 -2.25 -8.93
N ALA A 59 4.52 -1.69 -8.68
CA ALA A 59 5.12 -0.64 -9.50
C ALA A 59 5.31 -1.06 -10.97
N ARG A 60 5.76 -2.29 -11.22
CA ARG A 60 5.90 -2.84 -12.59
C ARG A 60 4.57 -2.97 -13.35
N SER A 61 3.46 -2.98 -12.63
CA SER A 61 2.12 -3.15 -13.20
C SER A 61 1.46 -1.81 -13.54
N LEU A 62 2.08 -0.68 -13.17
CA LEU A 62 1.56 0.66 -13.42
C LEU A 62 2.01 1.19 -14.78
N PRO A 63 1.16 2.00 -15.45
CA PRO A 63 1.59 2.78 -16.60
C PRO A 63 2.46 3.95 -16.16
N GLY A 64 3.54 4.26 -16.88
CA GLY A 64 4.38 5.45 -16.65
C GLY A 64 5.60 5.21 -15.75
N ASP A 65 6.18 6.31 -15.26
CA ASP A 65 7.28 6.28 -14.28
C ASP A 65 6.69 6.15 -12.86
N ALA A 66 6.87 4.97 -12.27
CA ALA A 66 6.23 4.59 -11.01
C ALA A 66 7.09 4.91 -9.78
N ASP A 67 8.28 5.51 -9.94
CA ASP A 67 9.20 5.74 -8.84
C ASP A 67 8.59 6.68 -7.78
N LEU A 68 7.88 7.74 -8.20
CA LEU A 68 7.13 8.64 -7.31
C LEU A 68 6.02 7.93 -6.52
N VAL A 69 5.42 6.90 -7.12
CA VAL A 69 4.35 6.11 -6.47
C VAL A 69 4.95 5.18 -5.41
N VAL A 70 6.10 4.58 -5.69
CA VAL A 70 6.82 3.73 -4.74
C VAL A 70 7.27 4.55 -3.52
N ASP A 71 7.81 5.74 -3.74
CA ASP A 71 8.25 6.63 -2.65
C ASP A 71 7.09 7.03 -1.73
N GLU A 72 5.93 7.36 -2.30
CA GLU A 72 4.75 7.74 -1.51
C GLU A 72 4.15 6.53 -0.76
N LEU A 73 4.12 5.35 -1.38
CA LEU A 73 3.68 4.13 -0.70
C LEU A 73 4.61 3.76 0.45
N ARG A 74 5.91 4.00 0.31
CA ARG A 74 6.88 3.77 1.38
C ARG A 74 6.69 4.74 2.55
N ALA A 75 6.32 5.99 2.27
CA ALA A 75 5.98 6.96 3.30
C ALA A 75 4.71 6.54 4.06
N LEU A 76 3.69 6.05 3.34
CA LEU A 76 2.46 5.53 3.93
C LEU A 76 2.69 4.23 4.73
N ASP A 77 3.51 3.31 4.23
CA ASP A 77 3.94 2.09 4.93
C ASP A 77 4.60 2.43 6.28
N TYR A 78 5.51 3.41 6.28
CA TYR A 78 6.15 3.87 7.51
C TYR A 78 5.16 4.50 8.49
N ASP A 79 4.18 5.26 8.01
CA ASP A 79 3.12 5.85 8.84
C ASP A 79 2.20 4.76 9.46
N ASP A 80 1.75 3.78 8.68
CA ASP A 80 0.88 2.67 9.15
C ASP A 80 1.65 1.69 10.06
N LEU A 81 2.96 1.51 9.85
CA LEU A 81 3.82 0.75 10.76
C LEU A 81 4.18 1.54 12.03
N ALA A 82 4.17 2.87 11.97
CA ALA A 82 4.36 3.74 13.12
C ALA A 82 3.10 3.86 13.98
N GLU A 83 1.93 3.37 13.52
CA GLU A 83 0.77 3.18 14.39
C GLU A 83 1.13 2.15 15.49
N PRO A 84 1.19 2.59 16.75
CA PRO A 84 1.95 1.90 17.77
C PRO A 84 1.22 0.65 18.26
N ASP A 85 1.84 -0.50 18.03
CA ASP A 85 2.05 -1.50 19.09
C ASP A 85 3.24 -1.09 19.98
N ALA A 86 3.49 0.22 20.12
CA ALA A 86 4.41 0.74 21.11
C ALA A 86 3.65 0.76 22.44
N PRO A 87 3.98 -0.10 23.42
CA PRO A 87 3.43 0.06 24.75
C PRO A 87 3.77 1.49 25.21
N GLU A 88 2.77 2.22 25.71
CA GLU A 88 3.00 3.42 26.50
C GLU A 88 4.00 3.05 27.60
N VAL A 89 5.26 3.45 27.42
CA VAL A 89 6.25 3.37 28.48
C VAL A 89 5.94 4.54 29.39
N ASP A 90 5.07 4.29 30.37
CA ASP A 90 4.74 5.24 31.44
C ASP A 90 6.04 5.67 32.15
N PRO A 91 6.32 6.98 32.30
CA PRO A 91 7.58 7.53 32.84
C PRO A 91 7.88 7.22 34.32
#